data_AF-A0A355U4N9-F1
#
_entry.id   AF-A0A355U4N9-F1
#
_cell.length_a   1.000
_cell.length_b   1.000
_cell.length_c   1.000
_cell.angle_alpha   90.00
_cell.angle_beta   90.00
_cell.angle_gamma   90.00
#
_symmetry.space_group_name_H-M   'P 1'
#
loop_
_entity.id
_entity.type
_entity.pdbx_description
1 polymer ?
#
loop_
_entity_poly.entity_id
_entity_poly.type
_entity_poly.pdbx_seq_one_letter_code
_entity_poly.pdbx_strand_id
1 'polypeptide(L)'
;MSYTKEQFPDIYKHTKDNELDILQSKKCACLSCMQTYNARKINEWTTDKNHHMNAVCPLCGVDAVVGDASGYVLNLTDIRELHEAYYGEEYMKEHPDSVNRYVLSYRQGKIPHNLFSESIYLQYLEFQAFMGNADAAFFIGELFEYGTETIRPNLQEATFWYASPSLRFDDEALTHLGIINEKTGSYSLAYDDYAKAMSLGSLFGLLHFSDCYMNGHGVRSDKPFACKVLLEAFAESYTRFTMGDTNEAGPFSSLCYRLAKAYEKGYGVEKDKMEALRLYLYANYGFSLLKNGNSLRGELLTESKSVSRKLSAIAKEESFQKGEPLFDLDTFLTSLVPYGGRRDVFDLFLPYIVHPGDFDKENQTFSLTISYPRAPLIVDIPNLFCGFVEGDITWNFDDVVNVSGFQEGKVYNRIVGDGEKKISFLNTFNNSSEIVGEICFDHTIQTEINGSKKA
;
A
#
# COMPACT_ATOMS: atom_id res chain seq x y z
N MET A 1 -26.17 24.89 -42.49
CA MET A 1 -26.89 23.69 -42.98
C MET A 1 -26.44 22.56 -42.08
N SER A 2 -27.37 21.75 -41.55
CA SER A 2 -27.05 20.54 -40.78
C SER A 2 -26.83 19.41 -41.76
N TYR A 3 -25.84 18.55 -41.52
CA TYR A 3 -25.63 17.34 -42.34
C TYR A 3 -26.69 16.27 -42.00
N THR A 4 -27.08 15.46 -42.99
CA THR A 4 -28.01 14.34 -42.74
C THR A 4 -27.26 13.14 -42.18
N LYS A 5 -27.95 12.26 -41.43
CA LYS A 5 -27.36 11.01 -40.92
C LYS A 5 -26.75 10.11 -42.01
N GLU A 6 -27.27 10.20 -43.23
CA GLU A 6 -26.73 9.48 -44.40
C GLU A 6 -25.32 9.94 -44.77
N GLN A 7 -24.94 11.18 -44.45
CA GLN A 7 -23.60 11.74 -44.71
C GLN A 7 -22.61 11.44 -43.58
N PHE A 8 -23.06 10.98 -42.42
CA PHE A 8 -22.19 10.77 -41.26
C PHE A 8 -21.07 9.76 -41.49
N PRO A 9 -21.31 8.60 -42.16
CA PRO A 9 -20.24 7.68 -42.50
C PRO A 9 -19.16 8.30 -43.39
N ASP A 10 -19.56 9.18 -44.31
CA ASP A 10 -18.61 9.85 -45.20
C ASP A 10 -17.80 10.91 -44.45
N ILE A 11 -18.45 11.68 -43.55
CA ILE A 11 -17.72 12.62 -42.67
C ILE A 11 -16.76 11.85 -41.75
N TYR A 12 -17.19 10.73 -41.17
CA TYR A 12 -16.38 9.94 -40.25
C TYR A 12 -15.13 9.35 -40.93
N LYS A 13 -15.18 9.03 -42.22
CA LYS A 13 -14.00 8.60 -42.99
C LYS A 13 -12.87 9.64 -42.97
N HIS A 14 -13.18 10.94 -42.88
CA HIS A 14 -12.17 12.00 -42.76
C HIS A 14 -11.49 12.06 -41.37
N THR A 15 -11.81 11.13 -40.46
CA THR A 15 -11.00 10.87 -39.25
C THR A 15 -9.86 9.88 -39.49
N LYS A 16 -9.85 9.20 -40.64
CA LYS A 16 -8.90 8.15 -41.00
C LYS A 16 -8.09 8.57 -42.22
N ASP A 17 -6.81 8.19 -42.24
CA ASP A 17 -5.87 8.54 -43.30
C ASP A 17 -5.92 10.03 -43.69
N ASN A 18 -5.99 10.89 -42.66
CA ASN A 18 -6.40 12.28 -42.82
C ASN A 18 -5.23 13.27 -42.77
N GLU A 19 -3.99 12.80 -42.92
CA GLU A 19 -2.80 13.64 -42.86
C GLU A 19 -2.86 14.82 -43.83
N LEU A 20 -3.20 14.55 -45.10
CA LEU A 20 -3.28 15.58 -46.13
C LEU A 20 -4.38 16.61 -45.84
N ASP A 21 -5.55 16.15 -45.39
CA ASP A 21 -6.67 17.01 -45.03
C ASP A 21 -6.27 17.95 -43.88
N ILE A 22 -5.63 17.40 -42.84
CA ILE A 22 -5.25 18.14 -41.65
C ILE A 22 -4.13 19.15 -41.94
N LEU A 23 -3.14 18.80 -42.77
CA LEU A 23 -2.05 19.71 -43.17
C LEU A 23 -2.54 20.92 -43.99
N GLN A 24 -3.64 20.76 -44.73
CA GLN A 24 -4.26 21.83 -45.50
C GLN A 24 -5.31 22.61 -44.71
N SER A 25 -5.72 22.08 -43.55
CA SER A 25 -6.75 22.67 -42.71
C SER A 25 -6.24 23.85 -41.88
N LYS A 26 -7.13 24.81 -41.61
CA LYS A 26 -6.88 25.89 -40.63
C LYS A 26 -7.48 25.54 -39.28
N LYS A 27 -8.62 24.85 -39.29
CA LYS A 27 -9.35 24.40 -38.10
C LYS A 27 -9.58 22.91 -38.16
N CYS A 28 -9.54 22.30 -36.99
CA CYS A 28 -9.91 20.92 -36.77
C CYS A 28 -11.04 20.86 -35.75
N ALA A 29 -11.90 19.85 -35.89
CA ALA A 29 -12.90 19.46 -34.91
C ALA A 29 -12.59 18.03 -34.45
N CYS A 30 -12.57 17.79 -33.14
CA CYS A 30 -12.50 16.44 -32.60
C CYS A 30 -13.91 15.92 -32.33
N LEU A 31 -14.29 14.79 -32.93
CA LEU A 31 -15.60 14.16 -32.73
C LEU A 31 -15.73 13.50 -31.36
N SER A 32 -14.61 13.16 -30.69
CA SER A 32 -14.62 12.58 -29.35
C SER A 32 -14.84 13.63 -28.24
N CYS A 33 -13.99 14.66 -28.14
CA CYS A 33 -14.13 15.68 -27.09
C CYS A 33 -14.99 16.90 -27.49
N MET A 34 -15.53 16.89 -28.70
CA MET A 34 -16.37 17.95 -29.30
C MET A 34 -15.72 19.34 -29.39
N GLN A 35 -14.38 19.42 -29.29
CA GLN A 35 -13.66 20.69 -29.34
C GLN A 35 -13.25 21.06 -30.77
N THR A 36 -13.23 22.36 -31.04
CA THR A 36 -12.61 22.93 -32.25
C THR A 36 -11.35 23.71 -31.90
N TYR A 37 -10.31 23.57 -32.71
CA TYR A 37 -9.02 24.20 -32.46
C TYR A 37 -8.25 24.45 -33.75
N ASN A 38 -7.18 25.24 -33.67
CA ASN A 38 -6.30 25.50 -34.81
C ASN A 38 -5.57 24.20 -35.20
N ALA A 39 -5.57 23.87 -36.49
CA ALA A 39 -4.95 22.65 -37.02
C ALA A 39 -3.46 22.52 -36.63
N ARG A 40 -2.75 23.65 -36.47
CA ARG A 40 -1.34 23.68 -36.04
C ARG A 40 -1.09 23.13 -34.63
N LYS A 41 -2.13 22.87 -33.84
CA LYS A 41 -1.99 22.21 -32.53
C LYS A 41 -1.79 20.69 -32.65
N ILE A 42 -2.08 20.10 -33.81
CA ILE A 42 -1.79 18.68 -34.06
C ILE A 42 -0.28 18.49 -34.13
N ASN A 43 0.24 17.66 -33.24
CA ASN A 43 1.65 17.29 -33.15
C ASN A 43 1.87 15.77 -33.00
N GLU A 44 0.79 14.99 -32.85
CA GLU A 44 0.81 13.54 -32.65
C GLU A 44 -0.09 12.85 -33.67
N TRP A 45 0.30 11.63 -34.05
CA TRP A 45 -0.33 10.82 -35.08
C TRP A 45 -0.32 9.35 -34.67
N THR A 46 -1.41 8.64 -34.92
CA THR A 46 -1.43 7.18 -34.86
C THR A 46 -1.26 6.60 -36.27
N THR A 47 -0.78 5.36 -36.33
CA THR A 47 -0.71 4.59 -37.58
C THR A 47 -1.52 3.32 -37.46
N ASP A 48 -2.32 3.04 -38.49
CA ASP A 48 -3.03 1.77 -38.59
C ASP A 48 -2.13 0.67 -39.18
N LYS A 49 -2.67 -0.55 -39.35
CA LYS A 49 -1.94 -1.70 -39.91
C LYS A 49 -1.48 -1.50 -41.36
N ASN A 50 -2.08 -0.56 -42.08
CA ASN A 50 -1.76 -0.22 -43.45
C ASN A 50 -0.87 1.03 -43.53
N HIS A 51 -0.35 1.51 -42.38
CA HIS A 51 0.44 2.73 -42.26
C HIS A 51 -0.32 4.02 -42.62
N HIS A 52 -1.66 4.00 -42.61
CA HIS A 52 -2.43 5.24 -42.71
C HIS A 52 -2.23 6.08 -41.46
N MET A 53 -2.09 7.39 -41.65
CA MET A 53 -1.83 8.34 -40.56
C MET A 53 -3.12 9.02 -40.12
N ASN A 54 -3.44 8.92 -38.82
CA ASN A 54 -4.61 9.56 -38.24
C ASN A 54 -4.17 10.61 -37.22
N ALA A 55 -4.65 11.84 -37.37
CA ALA A 55 -4.34 12.94 -36.46
C ALA A 55 -4.89 12.67 -35.05
N VAL A 56 -4.04 12.81 -34.03
CA VAL A 56 -4.43 12.67 -32.62
C VAL A 56 -4.86 14.03 -32.06
N CYS A 57 -6.03 14.07 -31.43
CA CYS A 57 -6.49 15.28 -30.77
C CYS A 57 -5.58 15.64 -29.58
N PRO A 58 -4.99 16.85 -29.52
CA PRO A 58 -4.06 17.23 -28.46
C PRO A 58 -4.74 17.48 -27.11
N LEU A 59 -6.08 17.48 -27.08
CA LEU A 59 -6.86 17.71 -25.87
C LEU A 59 -7.30 16.40 -25.21
N CYS A 60 -7.69 15.39 -25.99
CA CYS A 60 -8.23 14.15 -25.44
C CYS A 60 -7.46 12.89 -25.82
N GLY A 61 -6.46 12.97 -26.71
CA GLY A 61 -5.65 11.83 -27.13
C GLY A 61 -6.35 10.84 -28.08
N VAL A 62 -7.53 11.19 -28.63
CA VAL A 62 -8.27 10.31 -29.55
C VAL A 62 -8.01 10.72 -31.00
N ASP A 63 -7.85 9.74 -31.89
CA ASP A 63 -7.68 9.88 -33.34
C ASP A 63 -9.02 10.10 -34.07
N ALA A 64 -9.78 11.08 -33.60
CA ALA A 64 -11.16 11.40 -34.01
C ALA A 64 -11.28 12.78 -34.67
N VAL A 65 -10.24 13.22 -35.38
CA VAL A 65 -10.10 14.61 -35.83
C VAL A 65 -10.58 14.77 -37.27
N VAL A 66 -11.40 15.79 -37.56
CA VAL A 66 -11.80 16.20 -38.91
C VAL A 66 -11.30 17.61 -39.18
N GLY A 67 -10.61 17.81 -40.30
CA GLY A 67 -10.11 19.12 -40.75
C GLY A 67 -11.10 19.85 -41.65
N ASP A 68 -11.07 21.20 -41.65
CA ASP A 68 -11.93 22.02 -42.52
C ASP A 68 -11.58 21.93 -44.03
N ALA A 69 -10.44 21.32 -44.38
CA ALA A 69 -10.09 20.99 -45.76
C ALA A 69 -10.77 19.70 -46.29
N SER A 70 -11.43 18.92 -45.44
CA SER A 70 -12.20 17.71 -45.83
C SER A 70 -13.38 18.01 -46.77
N GLY A 71 -13.76 19.28 -46.93
CA GLY A 71 -14.99 19.70 -47.60
C GLY A 71 -16.20 19.78 -46.67
N TYR A 72 -16.07 19.34 -45.41
CA TYR A 72 -17.10 19.43 -44.38
C TYR A 72 -16.75 20.50 -43.34
N VAL A 73 -17.56 21.56 -43.27
CA VAL A 73 -17.42 22.62 -42.27
C VAL A 73 -18.37 22.34 -41.12
N LEU A 74 -17.86 21.68 -40.09
CA LEU A 74 -18.65 21.23 -38.95
C LEU A 74 -18.91 22.37 -37.94
N ASN A 75 -20.18 22.62 -37.64
CA ASN A 75 -20.60 23.46 -36.53
C ASN A 75 -20.80 22.62 -35.24
N LEU A 76 -21.08 23.27 -34.10
CA LEU A 76 -21.23 22.55 -32.81
C LEU A 76 -22.37 21.52 -32.82
N THR A 77 -23.46 21.79 -33.53
CA THR A 77 -24.57 20.83 -33.67
C THR A 77 -24.12 19.61 -34.46
N ASP A 78 -23.45 19.80 -35.59
CA ASP A 78 -22.93 18.69 -36.41
C ASP A 78 -21.96 17.81 -35.61
N ILE A 79 -21.05 18.44 -34.85
CA ILE A 79 -20.07 17.75 -34.00
C ILE A 79 -20.77 16.93 -32.92
N ARG A 80 -21.83 17.46 -32.29
CA ARG A 80 -22.60 16.74 -31.27
C ARG A 80 -23.33 15.53 -31.83
N GLU A 81 -23.93 15.65 -33.01
CA GLU A 81 -24.62 14.52 -33.63
C GLU A 81 -23.65 13.43 -34.09
N LEU A 82 -22.47 13.80 -34.60
CA LEU A 82 -21.39 12.86 -34.92
C LEU A 82 -20.78 12.23 -33.67
N HIS A 83 -20.61 12.99 -32.59
CA HIS A 83 -20.19 12.47 -31.29
C HIS A 83 -21.16 11.40 -30.81
N GLU A 84 -22.46 11.71 -30.78
CA GLU A 84 -23.49 10.76 -30.37
C GLU A 84 -23.45 9.46 -31.20
N ALA A 85 -23.24 9.59 -32.52
CA ALA A 85 -23.21 8.44 -33.43
C ALA A 85 -21.97 7.54 -33.26
N TYR A 86 -20.80 8.11 -32.92
CA TYR A 86 -19.51 7.39 -32.98
C TYR A 86 -18.73 7.34 -31.66
N TYR A 87 -19.23 7.99 -30.61
CA TYR A 87 -18.62 8.07 -29.28
C TYR A 87 -19.65 8.15 -28.14
N GLY A 88 -20.95 8.22 -28.46
CA GLY A 88 -22.06 8.22 -27.50
C GLY A 88 -22.33 6.84 -26.89
N GLU A 89 -23.34 6.75 -26.03
CA GLU A 89 -23.61 5.55 -25.23
C GLU A 89 -23.90 4.30 -26.07
N GLU A 90 -24.70 4.41 -27.12
CA GLU A 90 -25.01 3.26 -27.99
C GLU A 90 -23.76 2.75 -28.70
N TYR A 91 -22.89 3.66 -29.17
CA TYR A 91 -21.60 3.27 -29.73
C TYR A 91 -20.72 2.56 -28.69
N MET A 92 -20.65 3.06 -27.46
CA MET A 92 -19.88 2.45 -26.37
C MET A 92 -20.38 1.03 -26.05
N LYS A 93 -21.70 0.79 -26.08
CA LYS A 93 -22.29 -0.55 -25.90
C LYS A 93 -21.88 -1.52 -27.00
N GLU A 94 -21.86 -1.07 -28.25
CA GLU A 94 -21.45 -1.89 -29.39
C GLU A 94 -19.93 -2.09 -29.49
N HIS A 95 -19.14 -1.18 -28.88
CA HIS A 95 -17.68 -1.13 -29.00
C HIS A 95 -16.97 -1.01 -27.63
N PRO A 96 -17.17 -1.96 -26.69
CA PRO A 96 -16.59 -1.89 -25.35
C PRO A 96 -15.05 -1.86 -25.35
N ASP A 97 -14.42 -2.45 -26.37
CA ASP A 97 -12.96 -2.42 -26.54
C ASP A 97 -12.41 -1.00 -26.73
N SER A 98 -13.19 -0.10 -27.34
CA SER A 98 -12.81 1.31 -27.50
C SER A 98 -12.74 2.01 -26.14
N VAL A 99 -13.75 1.79 -25.30
CA VAL A 99 -13.85 2.30 -23.93
C VAL A 99 -12.69 1.78 -23.09
N ASN A 100 -12.48 0.47 -23.08
CA ASN A 100 -11.40 -0.19 -22.35
C ASN A 100 -10.01 0.36 -22.75
N ARG A 101 -9.78 0.55 -24.07
CA ARG A 101 -8.51 1.07 -24.58
C ARG A 101 -8.24 2.49 -24.09
N TYR A 102 -9.25 3.35 -24.08
CA TYR A 102 -9.10 4.72 -23.60
C TYR A 102 -8.79 4.75 -22.10
N VAL A 103 -9.58 4.05 -21.29
CA VAL A 103 -9.40 3.93 -19.83
C VAL A 103 -7.98 3.43 -19.50
N LEU A 104 -7.53 2.36 -20.16
CA LEU A 104 -6.17 1.83 -19.97
C LEU A 104 -5.09 2.83 -20.39
N SER A 105 -5.26 3.50 -21.53
CA SER A 105 -4.27 4.47 -22.04
C SER A 105 -4.16 5.69 -21.14
N TYR A 106 -5.29 6.17 -20.60
CA TYR A 106 -5.33 7.25 -19.62
C TYR A 106 -4.57 6.87 -18.34
N ARG A 107 -4.87 5.69 -17.77
CA ARG A 107 -4.19 5.20 -16.55
C ARG A 107 -2.69 4.96 -16.73
N GLN A 108 -2.26 4.64 -17.95
CA GLN A 108 -0.84 4.48 -18.29
C GLN A 108 -0.14 5.81 -18.59
N GLY A 109 -0.82 6.95 -18.49
CA GLY A 109 -0.26 8.27 -18.80
C GLY A 109 0.04 8.50 -20.28
N LYS A 110 -0.55 7.71 -21.17
CA LYS A 110 -0.41 7.86 -22.64
C LYS A 110 -1.31 8.95 -23.21
N ILE A 111 -2.30 9.38 -22.44
CA ILE A 111 -3.22 10.46 -22.78
C ILE A 111 -2.83 11.68 -21.97
N PRO A 112 -2.75 12.89 -22.58
CA PRO A 112 -2.40 14.10 -21.85
C PRO A 112 -3.42 14.37 -20.73
N HIS A 113 -2.99 14.41 -19.47
CA HIS A 113 -3.88 14.72 -18.35
C HIS A 113 -4.31 16.19 -18.38
N ASN A 114 -5.60 16.44 -18.63
CA ASN A 114 -6.26 17.74 -18.57
C ASN A 114 -7.78 17.58 -18.45
N LEU A 115 -8.51 18.69 -18.36
CA LEU A 115 -9.96 18.71 -18.19
C LEU A 115 -10.71 17.88 -19.25
N PHE A 116 -10.29 17.94 -20.52
CA PHE A 116 -11.01 17.26 -21.61
C PHE A 116 -10.80 15.75 -21.58
N SER A 117 -9.56 15.30 -21.38
CA SER A 117 -9.25 13.88 -21.26
C SER A 117 -9.83 13.27 -19.98
N GLU A 118 -9.80 14.00 -18.87
CA GLU A 118 -10.33 13.53 -17.59
C GLU A 118 -11.87 13.43 -17.64
N SER A 119 -12.53 14.39 -18.31
CA SER A 119 -13.98 14.32 -18.54
C SER A 119 -14.38 13.09 -19.36
N ILE A 120 -13.63 12.73 -20.41
CA ILE A 120 -13.91 11.52 -21.20
C ILE A 120 -13.60 10.26 -20.38
N TYR A 121 -12.49 10.27 -19.62
CA TYR A 121 -12.15 9.17 -18.74
C TYR A 121 -13.26 8.89 -17.72
N LEU A 122 -13.78 9.93 -17.06
CA LEU A 122 -14.90 9.82 -16.13
C LEU A 122 -16.16 9.30 -16.84
N GLN A 123 -16.54 9.84 -18.00
CA GLN A 123 -17.68 9.37 -18.78
C GLN A 123 -17.58 7.86 -19.10
N TYR A 124 -16.38 7.39 -19.46
CA TYR A 124 -16.14 5.99 -19.79
C TYR A 124 -16.18 5.09 -18.57
N LEU A 125 -15.65 5.55 -17.43
CA LEU A 125 -15.80 4.83 -16.16
C LEU A 125 -17.27 4.77 -15.74
N GLU A 126 -18.03 5.86 -15.83
CA GLU A 126 -19.46 5.90 -15.49
C GLU A 126 -20.22 4.88 -16.34
N PHE A 127 -19.98 4.87 -17.66
CA PHE A 127 -20.54 3.87 -18.56
C PHE A 127 -20.21 2.44 -18.12
N GLN A 128 -18.94 2.14 -17.85
CA GLN A 128 -18.53 0.80 -17.38
C GLN A 128 -19.19 0.43 -16.05
N ALA A 129 -19.28 1.37 -15.11
CA ALA A 129 -19.89 1.16 -13.81
C ALA A 129 -21.40 0.90 -13.92
N PHE A 130 -22.12 1.61 -14.79
CA PHE A 130 -23.53 1.33 -15.10
C PHE A 130 -23.74 -0.04 -15.77
N MET A 131 -22.73 -0.54 -16.47
CA MET A 131 -22.70 -1.91 -16.99
C MET A 131 -22.29 -2.96 -15.95
N GLY A 132 -22.09 -2.57 -14.68
CA GLY A 132 -21.79 -3.47 -13.57
C GLY A 132 -20.29 -3.70 -13.32
N ASN A 133 -19.41 -2.89 -13.91
CA ASN A 133 -17.97 -2.97 -13.64
C ASN A 133 -17.65 -2.38 -12.26
N ALA A 134 -17.28 -3.25 -11.31
CA ALA A 134 -16.94 -2.88 -9.94
C ALA A 134 -15.70 -1.97 -9.87
N ASP A 135 -14.62 -2.29 -10.60
CA ASP A 135 -13.40 -1.49 -10.63
C ASP A 135 -13.69 -0.06 -11.10
N ALA A 136 -14.55 0.10 -12.10
CA ALA A 136 -14.93 1.42 -12.60
C ALA A 136 -15.68 2.23 -11.53
N ALA A 137 -16.66 1.61 -10.86
CA ALA A 137 -17.35 2.25 -9.74
C ALA A 137 -16.38 2.65 -8.62
N PHE A 138 -15.42 1.77 -8.30
CA PHE A 138 -14.41 2.02 -7.26
C PHE A 138 -13.51 3.21 -7.64
N PHE A 139 -12.99 3.24 -8.86
CA PHE A 139 -12.14 4.34 -9.32
C PHE A 139 -12.86 5.68 -9.36
N ILE A 140 -14.14 5.70 -9.71
CA ILE A 140 -14.94 6.94 -9.63
C ILE A 140 -15.08 7.38 -8.16
N GLY A 141 -15.31 6.43 -7.25
CA GLY A 141 -15.30 6.66 -5.81
C GLY A 141 -14.01 7.35 -5.36
N GLU A 142 -12.84 6.81 -5.75
CA GLU A 142 -11.54 7.41 -5.43
C GLU A 142 -11.35 8.81 -6.04
N LEU A 143 -11.74 9.00 -7.30
CA LEU A 143 -11.65 10.30 -7.98
C LEU A 143 -12.41 11.38 -7.21
N PHE A 144 -13.62 11.07 -6.73
CA PHE A 144 -14.40 12.00 -5.94
C PHE A 144 -13.95 12.08 -4.47
N GLU A 145 -13.39 11.02 -3.88
CA GLU A 145 -12.89 11.11 -2.51
C GLU A 145 -11.67 12.03 -2.43
N TYR A 146 -10.69 11.83 -3.31
CA TYR A 146 -9.40 12.53 -3.25
C TYR A 146 -9.33 13.76 -4.15
N GLY A 147 -10.16 13.83 -5.19
CA GLY A 147 -10.06 14.83 -6.22
C GLY A 147 -8.82 14.66 -7.10
N THR A 148 -8.75 15.48 -8.14
CA THR A 148 -7.62 15.62 -9.07
C THR A 148 -7.33 17.11 -9.31
N GLU A 149 -6.47 17.44 -10.27
CA GLU A 149 -6.27 18.85 -10.66
C GLU A 149 -7.53 19.48 -11.27
N THR A 150 -8.43 18.67 -11.85
CA THR A 150 -9.63 19.17 -12.53
C THR A 150 -10.95 18.77 -11.84
N ILE A 151 -10.95 17.68 -11.07
CA ILE A 151 -12.09 17.23 -10.26
C ILE A 151 -11.88 17.66 -8.80
N ARG A 152 -12.84 18.41 -8.26
CA ARG A 152 -12.82 18.73 -6.82
C ARG A 152 -13.32 17.53 -6.00
N PRO A 153 -12.76 17.27 -4.81
CA PRO A 153 -13.29 16.26 -3.91
C PRO A 153 -14.77 16.49 -3.59
N ASN A 154 -15.57 15.43 -3.61
CA ASN A 154 -16.97 15.40 -3.26
C ASN A 154 -17.32 14.08 -2.55
N LEU A 155 -17.41 14.12 -1.22
CA LEU A 155 -17.68 12.92 -0.42
C LEU A 155 -19.08 12.32 -0.67
N GLN A 156 -20.06 13.10 -1.13
CA GLN A 156 -21.39 12.56 -1.45
C GLN A 156 -21.34 11.70 -2.71
N GLU A 157 -20.65 12.18 -3.75
CA GLU A 157 -20.42 11.39 -4.97
C GLU A 157 -19.57 10.15 -4.66
N ALA A 158 -18.49 10.30 -3.91
CA ALA A 158 -17.68 9.16 -3.48
C ALA A 158 -18.51 8.10 -2.75
N THR A 159 -19.38 8.52 -1.82
CA THR A 159 -20.30 7.63 -1.10
C THR A 159 -21.25 6.92 -2.07
N PHE A 160 -21.83 7.64 -3.03
CA PHE A 160 -22.74 7.06 -4.02
C PHE A 160 -22.04 5.94 -4.82
N TRP A 161 -20.82 6.20 -5.28
CA TRP A 161 -20.06 5.24 -6.08
C TRP A 161 -19.54 4.05 -5.28
N TYR A 162 -18.97 4.25 -4.10
CA TYR A 162 -18.55 3.15 -3.23
C TYR A 162 -19.73 2.30 -2.73
N ALA A 163 -20.93 2.89 -2.59
CA ALA A 163 -22.16 2.17 -2.25
C ALA A 163 -22.81 1.43 -3.44
N SER A 164 -22.16 1.39 -4.61
CA SER A 164 -22.64 0.67 -5.79
C SER A 164 -22.94 -0.81 -5.47
N PRO A 165 -24.04 -1.40 -6.00
CA PRO A 165 -24.34 -2.82 -5.79
C PRO A 165 -23.20 -3.77 -6.20
N SER A 166 -22.42 -3.38 -7.20
CA SER A 166 -21.24 -4.13 -7.68
C SER A 166 -20.11 -4.23 -6.65
N LEU A 167 -20.05 -3.28 -5.69
CA LEU A 167 -19.04 -3.19 -4.64
C LEU A 167 -19.54 -3.66 -3.26
N ARG A 168 -20.74 -4.24 -3.19
CA ARG A 168 -21.35 -4.63 -1.90
C ARG A 168 -20.49 -5.60 -1.06
N PHE A 169 -19.66 -6.41 -1.71
CA PHE A 169 -18.76 -7.37 -1.07
C PHE A 169 -17.29 -7.04 -1.32
N ASP A 170 -17.02 -5.78 -1.69
CA ASP A 170 -15.67 -5.25 -1.84
C ASP A 170 -15.23 -4.63 -0.51
N ASP A 171 -14.20 -5.22 0.10
CA ASP A 171 -13.80 -4.85 1.45
C ASP A 171 -13.06 -3.50 1.50
N GLU A 172 -12.42 -3.11 0.40
CA GLU A 172 -11.77 -1.81 0.24
C GLU A 172 -12.85 -0.71 0.13
N ALA A 173 -13.85 -0.88 -0.73
CA ALA A 173 -14.97 0.06 -0.87
C ALA A 173 -15.73 0.24 0.45
N LEU A 174 -15.97 -0.84 1.18
CA LEU A 174 -16.59 -0.78 2.52
C LEU A 174 -15.71 -0.02 3.51
N THR A 175 -14.39 -0.18 3.45
CA THR A 175 -13.46 0.59 4.26
C THR A 175 -13.54 2.08 3.93
N HIS A 176 -13.55 2.46 2.64
CA HIS A 176 -13.72 3.85 2.22
C HIS A 176 -15.06 4.45 2.64
N LEU A 177 -16.16 3.71 2.51
CA LEU A 177 -17.47 4.12 3.04
C LEU A 177 -17.40 4.39 4.54
N GLY A 178 -16.74 3.51 5.30
CA GLY A 178 -16.54 3.69 6.71
C GLY A 178 -15.78 4.98 7.05
N ILE A 179 -14.67 5.26 6.34
CA ILE A 179 -13.86 6.47 6.50
C ILE A 179 -14.69 7.73 6.17
N ILE A 180 -15.48 7.71 5.11
CA ILE A 180 -16.35 8.83 4.75
C ILE A 180 -17.43 9.04 5.83
N ASN A 181 -18.08 7.97 6.29
CA ASN A 181 -19.07 8.01 7.36
C ASN A 181 -18.48 8.54 8.67
N GLU A 182 -17.23 8.20 8.98
CA GLU A 182 -16.52 8.75 10.13
C GLU A 182 -16.24 10.25 9.98
N LYS A 183 -15.76 10.69 8.81
CA LYS A 183 -15.51 12.11 8.49
C LYS A 183 -16.78 12.97 8.57
N THR A 184 -17.95 12.39 8.24
CA THR A 184 -19.25 13.10 8.30
C THR A 184 -19.95 12.98 9.66
N GLY A 185 -19.37 12.24 10.62
CA GLY A 185 -19.91 12.06 11.97
C GLY A 185 -20.97 10.95 12.09
N SER A 186 -21.20 10.18 11.03
CA SER A 186 -22.09 9.01 10.99
C SER A 186 -21.42 7.75 11.55
N TYR A 187 -20.94 7.83 12.80
CA TYR A 187 -20.09 6.80 13.40
C TYR A 187 -20.70 5.40 13.48
N SER A 188 -22.02 5.27 13.64
CA SER A 188 -22.68 3.96 13.65
C SER A 188 -22.62 3.27 12.28
N LEU A 189 -22.79 4.01 11.18
CA LEU A 189 -22.62 3.48 9.83
C LEU A 189 -21.16 3.14 9.57
N ALA A 190 -20.24 4.00 10.01
CA ALA A 190 -18.80 3.74 9.89
C ALA A 190 -18.42 2.40 10.55
N TYR A 191 -18.87 2.19 11.79
CA TYR A 191 -18.66 0.92 12.50
C TYR A 191 -19.22 -0.28 11.73
N ASP A 192 -20.45 -0.19 11.22
CA ASP A 192 -21.07 -1.28 10.47
C ASP A 192 -20.29 -1.61 9.20
N ASP A 193 -19.78 -0.60 8.49
CA ASP A 193 -19.02 -0.79 7.25
C ASP A 193 -17.63 -1.38 7.53
N TYR A 194 -16.93 -0.89 8.56
CA TYR A 194 -15.66 -1.48 9.01
C TYR A 194 -15.83 -2.92 9.50
N ALA A 195 -16.89 -3.23 10.24
CA ALA A 195 -17.18 -4.59 10.70
C ALA A 195 -17.42 -5.55 9.52
N LYS A 196 -18.13 -5.10 8.47
CA LYS A 196 -18.31 -5.88 7.24
C LYS A 196 -16.98 -6.08 6.51
N ALA A 197 -16.19 -5.02 6.30
CA ALA A 197 -14.88 -5.10 5.67
C ALA A 197 -13.96 -6.08 6.42
N MET A 198 -13.89 -5.98 7.75
CA MET A 198 -13.17 -6.94 8.59
C MET A 198 -13.68 -8.37 8.41
N SER A 199 -15.00 -8.59 8.35
CA SER A 199 -15.57 -9.93 8.14
C SER A 199 -15.24 -10.54 6.77
N LEU A 200 -14.88 -9.71 5.80
CA LEU A 200 -14.39 -10.11 4.48
C LEU A 200 -12.86 -10.34 4.44
N GLY A 201 -12.16 -10.13 5.57
CA GLY A 201 -10.72 -10.33 5.68
C GLY A 201 -9.87 -9.06 5.49
N SER A 202 -10.49 -7.88 5.47
CA SER A 202 -9.76 -6.61 5.32
C SER A 202 -8.94 -6.27 6.55
N LEU A 203 -7.63 -6.09 6.37
CA LEU A 203 -6.79 -5.55 7.43
C LEU A 203 -7.14 -4.09 7.72
N PHE A 204 -7.41 -3.26 6.70
CA PHE A 204 -7.84 -1.88 6.96
C PHE A 204 -9.20 -1.82 7.66
N GLY A 205 -10.16 -2.66 7.25
CA GLY A 205 -11.41 -2.83 7.98
C GLY A 205 -11.20 -3.19 9.45
N LEU A 206 -10.29 -4.13 9.76
CA LEU A 206 -9.91 -4.49 11.13
C LEU A 206 -9.29 -3.32 11.91
N LEU A 207 -8.41 -2.54 11.28
CA LEU A 207 -7.76 -1.39 11.91
C LEU A 207 -8.77 -0.32 12.31
N HIS A 208 -9.67 0.05 11.40
CA HIS A 208 -10.71 1.03 11.66
C HIS A 208 -11.78 0.51 12.62
N PHE A 209 -12.13 -0.78 12.54
CA PHE A 209 -12.98 -1.44 13.53
C PHE A 209 -12.37 -1.34 14.94
N SER A 210 -11.06 -1.54 15.07
CA SER A 210 -10.35 -1.33 16.34
C SER A 210 -10.38 0.14 16.78
N ASP A 211 -10.21 1.09 15.86
CA ASP A 211 -10.31 2.52 16.17
C ASP A 211 -11.69 2.93 16.70
N CYS A 212 -12.76 2.29 16.23
CA CYS A 212 -14.11 2.49 16.77
C CYS A 212 -14.17 2.20 18.27
N TYR A 213 -13.56 1.10 18.73
CA TYR A 213 -13.48 0.77 20.17
C TYR A 213 -12.47 1.64 20.93
N MET A 214 -11.38 2.08 20.29
CA MET A 214 -10.45 3.03 20.89
C MET A 214 -11.11 4.37 21.23
N ASN A 215 -11.90 4.89 20.29
CA ASN A 215 -12.46 6.24 20.35
C ASN A 215 -13.90 6.29 20.84
N GLY A 216 -14.62 5.15 20.83
CA GLY A 216 -16.05 5.09 21.11
C GLY A 216 -16.91 5.57 19.94
N HIS A 217 -16.46 5.38 18.70
CA HIS A 217 -17.18 5.75 17.48
C HIS A 217 -18.14 4.62 17.10
N GLY A 218 -19.45 4.87 17.20
CA GLY A 218 -20.50 3.90 16.84
C GLY A 218 -20.72 2.78 17.87
N VAL A 219 -19.74 2.56 18.77
CA VAL A 219 -19.76 1.58 19.85
C VAL A 219 -19.26 2.18 21.16
N ARG A 220 -19.55 1.52 22.29
CA ARG A 220 -18.97 1.89 23.57
C ARG A 220 -17.46 1.65 23.54
N SER A 221 -16.67 2.64 23.94
CA SER A 221 -15.21 2.52 23.99
C SER A 221 -14.76 1.35 24.88
N ASP A 222 -13.85 0.54 24.34
CA ASP A 222 -13.17 -0.57 25.03
C ASP A 222 -11.74 -0.68 24.50
N LYS A 223 -10.82 0.05 25.16
CA LYS A 223 -9.42 0.11 24.74
C LYS A 223 -8.70 -1.24 24.88
N PRO A 224 -8.85 -1.99 26.01
CA PRO A 224 -8.30 -3.34 26.10
C PRO A 224 -8.73 -4.25 24.95
N PHE A 225 -10.01 -4.24 24.59
CA PHE A 225 -10.51 -5.05 23.46
C PHE A 225 -9.85 -4.67 22.14
N ALA A 226 -9.82 -3.37 21.79
CA ALA A 226 -9.26 -2.97 20.51
C ALA A 226 -7.76 -3.25 20.39
N CYS A 227 -6.99 -3.11 21.47
CA CYS A 227 -5.59 -3.53 21.47
C CYS A 227 -5.43 -5.04 21.32
N LYS A 228 -6.27 -5.82 21.99
CA LYS A 228 -6.27 -7.28 21.84
C LYS A 228 -6.48 -7.68 20.38
N VAL A 229 -7.45 -7.09 19.69
CA VAL A 229 -7.72 -7.35 18.26
C VAL A 229 -6.48 -7.05 17.40
N LEU A 230 -5.81 -5.91 17.62
CA LEU A 230 -4.60 -5.55 16.88
C LEU A 230 -3.42 -6.49 17.18
N LEU A 231 -3.26 -6.90 18.44
CA LEU A 231 -2.21 -7.84 18.84
C LEU A 231 -2.43 -9.24 18.24
N GLU A 232 -3.68 -9.70 18.19
CA GLU A 232 -4.05 -10.97 17.55
C GLU A 232 -3.79 -10.95 16.03
N ALA A 233 -3.98 -9.79 15.38
CA ALA A 233 -3.70 -9.61 13.95
C ALA A 233 -2.20 -9.39 13.63
N PHE A 234 -1.36 -9.08 14.62
CA PHE A 234 0.04 -8.68 14.38
C PHE A 234 0.85 -9.77 13.67
N ALA A 235 0.79 -11.01 14.13
CA ALA A 235 1.60 -12.10 13.56
C ALA A 235 1.25 -12.39 12.10
N GLU A 236 -0.04 -12.40 11.74
CA GLU A 236 -0.49 -12.57 10.37
C GLU A 236 -0.07 -11.38 9.50
N SER A 237 -0.28 -10.15 9.98
CA SER A 237 0.09 -8.94 9.25
C SER A 237 1.61 -8.84 9.04
N TYR A 238 2.40 -9.21 10.04
CA TYR A 238 3.87 -9.31 9.92
C TYR A 238 4.27 -10.34 8.88
N THR A 239 3.62 -11.52 8.85
CA THR A 239 3.88 -12.57 7.86
C THR A 239 3.56 -12.07 6.45
N ARG A 240 2.38 -11.46 6.26
CA ARG A 240 1.96 -10.89 4.97
C ARG A 240 2.93 -9.82 4.51
N PHE A 241 3.39 -8.95 5.40
CA PHE A 241 4.37 -7.92 5.07
C PHE A 241 5.75 -8.48 4.70
N THR A 242 6.27 -9.44 5.47
CA THR A 242 7.62 -10.00 5.25
C THR A 242 7.68 -11.00 4.10
N MET A 243 6.54 -11.61 3.75
CA MET A 243 6.47 -12.62 2.69
C MET A 243 5.80 -12.11 1.41
N GLY A 244 4.99 -11.06 1.49
CA GLY A 244 4.21 -10.49 0.39
C GLY A 244 4.95 -9.44 -0.42
N ASP A 245 4.17 -8.62 -1.13
CA ASP A 245 4.65 -7.48 -1.90
C ASP A 245 4.48 -6.15 -1.15
N THR A 246 4.75 -5.02 -1.81
CA THR A 246 4.64 -3.69 -1.20
C THR A 246 3.22 -3.28 -0.82
N ASN A 247 2.18 -3.98 -1.29
CA ASN A 247 0.78 -3.63 -0.98
C ASN A 247 0.46 -3.90 0.49
N GLU A 248 1.14 -4.87 1.11
CA GLU A 248 1.01 -5.19 2.53
C GLU A 248 1.68 -4.16 3.45
N ALA A 249 2.52 -3.27 2.90
CA ALA A 249 3.23 -2.25 3.67
C ALA A 249 2.28 -1.24 4.32
N GLY A 250 1.16 -0.91 3.66
CA GLY A 250 0.13 -0.01 4.21
C GLY A 250 -0.52 -0.54 5.49
N PRO A 251 -1.29 -1.64 5.40
CA PRO A 251 -1.98 -2.17 6.57
C PRO A 251 -1.02 -2.55 7.71
N PHE A 252 0.15 -3.15 7.41
CA PHE A 252 1.13 -3.47 8.45
C PHE A 252 1.68 -2.21 9.15
N SER A 253 1.99 -1.15 8.40
CA SER A 253 2.49 0.10 9.00
C SER A 253 1.44 0.78 9.87
N SER A 254 0.19 0.80 9.40
CA SER A 254 -0.94 1.38 10.13
C SER A 254 -1.29 0.58 11.40
N LEU A 255 -1.15 -0.76 11.36
CA LEU A 255 -1.25 -1.62 12.53
C LEU A 255 -0.16 -1.31 13.55
N CYS A 256 1.09 -1.31 13.11
CA CYS A 256 2.24 -1.00 13.96
C CYS A 256 2.12 0.40 14.58
N TYR A 257 1.68 1.39 13.81
CA TYR A 257 1.44 2.75 14.31
C TYR A 257 0.39 2.81 15.42
N ARG A 258 -0.73 2.08 15.28
CA ARG A 258 -1.79 2.02 16.30
C ARG A 258 -1.31 1.33 17.57
N LEU A 259 -0.63 0.19 17.45
CA LEU A 259 -0.04 -0.51 18.59
C LEU A 259 1.05 0.33 19.27
N ALA A 260 1.91 1.02 18.51
CA ALA A 260 2.94 1.89 19.06
C ALA A 260 2.34 3.00 19.93
N LYS A 261 1.25 3.63 19.47
CA LYS A 261 0.51 4.61 20.28
C LYS A 261 -0.10 4.00 21.53
N ALA A 262 -0.62 2.77 21.43
CA ALA A 262 -1.20 2.07 22.57
C ALA A 262 -0.14 1.82 23.66
N TYR A 263 1.02 1.28 23.30
CA TYR A 263 2.16 1.07 24.20
C TYR A 263 2.75 2.38 24.73
N GLU A 264 2.86 3.43 23.91
CA GLU A 264 3.35 4.75 24.36
C GLU A 264 2.46 5.34 25.47
N LYS A 265 1.13 5.16 25.35
CA LYS A 265 0.13 5.76 26.23
C LYS A 265 -0.41 4.84 27.32
N GLY A 266 -0.14 3.53 27.25
CA GLY A 266 -0.76 2.53 28.10
C GLY A 266 -2.27 2.39 27.84
N TYR A 267 -2.71 2.51 26.59
CA TYR A 267 -4.11 2.32 26.23
C TYR A 267 -4.39 0.84 26.02
N GLY A 268 -5.12 0.20 26.92
CA GLY A 268 -5.48 -1.23 26.78
C GLY A 268 -4.33 -2.23 26.97
N VAL A 269 -3.09 -1.74 27.02
CA VAL A 269 -1.85 -2.48 27.28
C VAL A 269 -1.03 -1.76 28.36
N GLU A 270 -0.10 -2.47 29.00
CA GLU A 270 0.89 -1.84 29.87
C GLU A 270 1.78 -0.90 29.05
N LYS A 271 2.15 0.24 29.65
CA LYS A 271 3.01 1.21 28.96
C LYS A 271 4.40 0.60 28.76
N ASP A 272 4.83 0.51 27.51
CA ASP A 272 6.15 0.01 27.14
C ASP A 272 6.77 0.92 26.07
N LYS A 273 7.82 1.63 26.46
CA LYS A 273 8.47 2.62 25.59
C LYS A 273 9.30 1.96 24.50
N MET A 274 9.96 0.85 24.80
CA MET A 274 10.83 0.16 23.84
C MET A 274 10.00 -0.59 22.81
N GLU A 275 8.90 -1.23 23.23
CA GLU A 275 7.98 -1.83 22.28
C GLU A 275 7.30 -0.79 21.38
N ALA A 276 6.93 0.38 21.94
CA ALA A 276 6.43 1.48 21.13
C ALA A 276 7.45 1.95 20.09
N LEU A 277 8.73 2.06 20.45
CA LEU A 277 9.81 2.40 19.52
C LEU A 277 9.97 1.36 18.41
N ARG A 278 10.01 0.08 18.77
CA ARG A 278 10.09 -1.04 17.83
C ARG A 278 8.98 -0.96 16.77
N LEU A 279 7.75 -0.78 17.23
CA LEU A 279 6.58 -0.68 16.36
C LEU A 279 6.59 0.61 15.51
N TYR A 280 7.05 1.74 16.07
CA TYR A 280 7.24 2.96 15.27
C TYR A 280 8.30 2.78 14.19
N LEU A 281 9.38 2.03 14.45
CA LEU A 281 10.40 1.72 13.45
C LEU A 281 9.85 0.84 12.31
N TYR A 282 9.08 -0.21 12.63
CA TYR A 282 8.37 -1.01 11.62
C TYR A 282 7.43 -0.15 10.77
N ALA A 283 6.60 0.67 11.40
CA ALA A 283 5.68 1.57 10.69
C ALA A 283 6.44 2.54 9.78
N ASN A 284 7.53 3.13 10.26
CA ASN A 284 8.33 4.06 9.49
C ASN A 284 8.97 3.40 8.26
N TYR A 285 9.45 2.17 8.41
CA TYR A 285 10.02 1.40 7.30
C TYR A 285 8.96 1.13 6.22
N GLY A 286 7.80 0.57 6.60
CA GLY A 286 6.74 0.30 5.64
C GLY A 286 6.18 1.56 4.95
N PHE A 287 6.01 2.67 5.68
CA PHE A 287 5.67 3.95 5.05
C PHE A 287 6.74 4.47 4.09
N SER A 288 8.03 4.18 4.36
CA SER A 288 9.12 4.53 3.45
C SER A 288 9.07 3.70 2.16
N LEU A 289 8.71 2.42 2.24
CA LEU A 289 8.47 1.58 1.06
C LEU A 289 7.32 2.14 0.20
N LEU A 290 6.19 2.50 0.82
CA LEU A 290 5.06 3.11 0.12
C LEU A 290 5.42 4.44 -0.54
N LYS A 291 6.26 5.26 0.14
CA LYS A 291 6.75 6.51 -0.42
C LYS A 291 7.59 6.26 -1.68
N ASN A 292 8.49 5.28 -1.64
CA ASN A 292 9.32 4.92 -2.78
C ASN A 292 8.49 4.34 -3.94
N GLY A 293 7.37 3.67 -3.63
CA GLY A 293 6.41 3.15 -4.61
C GLY A 293 5.38 4.17 -5.12
N ASN A 294 5.45 5.45 -4.70
CA ASN A 294 4.43 6.48 -4.99
C ASN A 294 3.00 6.13 -4.54
N SER A 295 2.86 5.27 -3.53
CA SER A 295 1.57 4.81 -2.98
C SER A 295 1.22 5.47 -1.64
N LEU A 296 2.10 6.31 -1.09
CA LEU A 296 1.87 7.00 0.19
C LEU A 296 0.98 8.24 0.02
N ARG A 297 -0.30 8.13 0.36
CA ARG A 297 -1.31 9.20 0.23
C ARG A 297 -2.33 9.18 1.39
N GLY A 298 -3.23 10.16 1.42
CA GLY A 298 -4.37 10.19 2.35
C GLY A 298 -4.01 10.05 3.83
N GLU A 299 -4.67 9.13 4.52
CA GLU A 299 -4.43 8.81 5.93
C GLU A 299 -3.01 8.31 6.19
N LEU A 300 -2.50 7.38 5.36
CA LEU A 300 -1.16 6.80 5.51
C LEU A 300 -0.06 7.88 5.52
N LEU A 301 -0.20 8.92 4.69
CA LEU A 301 0.73 10.06 4.69
C LEU A 301 0.66 10.84 6.02
N THR A 302 -0.51 10.96 6.61
CA THR A 302 -0.71 11.65 7.90
C THR A 302 -0.12 10.82 9.05
N GLU A 303 -0.32 9.50 9.02
CA GLU A 303 0.29 8.56 9.96
C GLU A 303 1.81 8.56 9.85
N SER A 304 2.36 8.49 8.64
CA SER A 304 3.81 8.56 8.38
C SER A 304 4.45 9.82 8.98
N LYS A 305 3.82 11.00 8.82
CA LYS A 305 4.25 12.25 9.45
C LYS A 305 4.16 12.20 10.98
N SER A 306 3.17 11.49 11.52
CA SER A 306 3.02 11.28 12.97
C SER A 306 4.16 10.40 13.50
N VAL A 307 4.41 9.26 12.85
CA VAL A 307 5.50 8.33 13.17
C VAL A 307 6.85 9.03 13.15
N SER A 308 7.15 9.78 12.08
CA SER A 308 8.42 10.51 11.96
C SER A 308 8.66 11.48 13.13
N ARG A 309 7.61 12.20 13.56
CA ARG A 309 7.68 13.11 14.72
C ARG A 309 7.88 12.34 16.02
N LYS A 310 7.19 11.21 16.19
CA LYS A 310 7.28 10.36 17.39
C LYS A 310 8.65 9.74 17.54
N LEU A 311 9.19 9.14 16.47
CA LEU A 311 10.56 8.61 16.45
C LEU A 311 11.57 9.69 16.80
N SER A 312 11.48 10.87 16.17
CA SER A 312 12.41 11.98 16.45
C SER A 312 12.36 12.45 17.91
N ALA A 313 11.16 12.52 18.49
CA ALA A 313 10.98 12.94 19.88
C ALA A 313 11.55 11.91 20.86
N ILE A 314 11.25 10.63 20.65
CA ILE A 314 11.70 9.56 21.55
C ILE A 314 13.21 9.33 21.39
N ALA A 315 13.74 9.32 20.16
CA ALA A 315 15.17 9.18 19.90
C ALA A 315 15.99 10.27 20.61
N LYS A 316 15.50 11.52 20.59
CA LYS A 316 16.14 12.62 21.31
C LYS A 316 16.12 12.41 22.83
N GLU A 317 15.03 11.90 23.38
CA GLU A 317 14.89 11.62 24.81
C GLU A 317 15.84 10.51 25.27
N GLU A 318 15.99 9.45 24.46
CA GLU A 318 16.85 8.29 24.75
C GLU A 318 18.31 8.47 24.29
N SER A 319 18.64 9.61 23.66
CA SER A 319 19.96 9.86 23.05
C SER A 319 20.35 8.83 21.96
N PHE A 320 19.36 8.22 21.31
CA PHE A 320 19.57 7.32 20.18
C PHE A 320 19.93 8.11 18.91
N GLN A 321 20.76 7.51 18.08
CA GLN A 321 21.22 8.09 16.82
C GLN A 321 21.04 7.10 15.69
N LYS A 322 20.77 7.61 14.50
CA LYS A 322 20.67 6.75 13.32
C LYS A 322 22.04 6.16 13.00
N GLY A 323 22.14 4.85 12.93
CA GLY A 323 23.34 4.10 12.62
C GLY A 323 23.07 2.90 11.71
N GLU A 324 24.14 2.20 11.35
CA GLU A 324 24.06 0.85 10.80
C GLU A 324 23.63 -0.12 11.93
N PRO A 325 22.89 -1.19 11.62
CA PRO A 325 22.47 -2.14 12.64
C PRO A 325 23.66 -2.87 13.24
N LEU A 326 23.62 -3.09 14.55
CA LEU A 326 24.50 -4.01 15.24
C LEU A 326 23.84 -5.38 15.29
N PHE A 327 24.57 -6.43 14.95
CA PHE A 327 24.07 -7.80 15.00
C PHE A 327 24.46 -8.44 16.34
N ASP A 328 23.85 -7.94 17.41
CA ASP A 328 24.05 -8.37 18.79
C ASP A 328 22.83 -9.13 19.36
N LEU A 329 22.91 -9.55 20.64
CA LEU A 329 21.82 -10.26 21.32
C LEU A 329 20.51 -9.45 21.36
N ASP A 330 20.60 -8.16 21.65
CA ASP A 330 19.43 -7.28 21.78
C ASP A 330 18.72 -7.13 20.43
N THR A 331 19.47 -6.88 19.36
CA THR A 331 18.93 -6.78 18.00
C THR A 331 18.39 -8.11 17.53
N PHE A 332 19.06 -9.22 17.88
CA PHE A 332 18.59 -10.57 17.55
C PHE A 332 17.21 -10.82 18.14
N LEU A 333 17.03 -10.62 19.44
CA LEU A 333 15.77 -10.85 20.12
C LEU A 333 14.68 -9.86 19.71
N THR A 334 15.01 -8.58 19.54
CA THR A 334 14.06 -7.53 19.13
C THR A 334 13.51 -7.77 17.72
N SER A 335 14.30 -8.41 16.86
CA SER A 335 13.90 -8.77 15.50
C SER A 335 12.99 -10.01 15.42
N LEU A 336 12.83 -10.77 16.50
CA LEU A 336 11.94 -11.94 16.52
C LEU A 336 10.50 -11.56 16.85
N VAL A 337 9.55 -12.35 16.32
CA VAL A 337 8.12 -12.20 16.61
C VAL A 337 7.66 -13.32 17.54
N PRO A 338 7.16 -13.00 18.75
CA PRO A 338 6.70 -14.01 19.70
C PRO A 338 5.51 -14.81 19.18
N TYR A 339 5.47 -16.11 19.46
CA TYR A 339 4.38 -17.01 19.06
C TYR A 339 3.41 -17.28 20.21
N GLY A 340 2.10 -17.30 19.92
CA GLY A 340 1.06 -17.74 20.86
C GLY A 340 0.97 -16.95 22.17
N GLY A 341 1.40 -15.68 22.16
CA GLY A 341 1.39 -14.81 23.34
C GLY A 341 2.45 -15.11 24.40
N ARG A 342 3.39 -16.03 24.11
CA ARG A 342 4.55 -16.32 24.97
C ARG A 342 5.73 -15.46 24.55
N ARG A 343 6.30 -14.70 25.50
CA ARG A 343 7.44 -13.80 25.23
C ARG A 343 8.77 -14.53 24.98
N ASP A 344 8.84 -15.79 25.34
CA ASP A 344 10.04 -16.64 25.33
C ASP A 344 10.04 -17.69 24.22
N VAL A 345 9.07 -17.67 23.30
CA VAL A 345 8.96 -18.66 22.22
C VAL A 345 8.74 -17.94 20.90
N PHE A 346 9.61 -18.20 19.94
CA PHE A 346 9.59 -17.60 18.62
C PHE A 346 9.52 -18.70 17.57
N ASP A 347 8.36 -18.84 16.91
CA ASP A 347 8.21 -19.75 15.78
C ASP A 347 8.59 -19.01 14.49
N LEU A 348 9.45 -19.64 13.70
CA LEU A 348 9.94 -19.07 12.45
C LEU A 348 9.05 -19.55 11.31
N PHE A 349 8.66 -18.61 10.43
CA PHE A 349 7.83 -18.92 9.27
C PHE A 349 8.56 -19.75 8.22
N LEU A 350 9.89 -19.60 8.16
CA LEU A 350 10.76 -20.36 7.28
C LEU A 350 11.89 -21.02 8.09
N PRO A 351 12.37 -22.21 7.68
CA PRO A 351 13.55 -22.82 8.27
C PRO A 351 14.80 -21.98 8.01
N TYR A 352 15.58 -21.71 9.06
CA TYR A 352 16.87 -21.03 8.96
C TYR A 352 18.00 -22.02 9.18
N ILE A 353 19.17 -21.71 8.62
CA ILE A 353 20.35 -22.57 8.69
C ILE A 353 21.39 -21.90 9.58
N VAL A 354 21.93 -22.64 10.56
CA VAL A 354 23.01 -22.15 11.42
C VAL A 354 24.37 -22.59 10.92
N HIS A 355 25.32 -21.66 11.03
CA HIS A 355 26.75 -21.81 10.76
C HIS A 355 27.50 -21.31 12.01
N PRO A 356 27.79 -22.18 12.99
CA PRO A 356 28.41 -21.76 14.24
C PRO A 356 29.83 -21.24 14.01
N GLY A 357 30.14 -20.10 14.64
CA GLY A 357 31.49 -19.57 14.73
C GLY A 357 32.21 -20.08 15.97
N ASP A 358 33.27 -19.37 16.34
CA ASP A 358 34.09 -19.71 17.51
C ASP A 358 33.46 -19.19 18.81
N PHE A 359 33.51 -20.02 19.86
CA PHE A 359 33.23 -19.61 21.23
C PHE A 359 34.54 -19.28 21.94
N ASP A 360 34.78 -17.99 22.19
CA ASP A 360 35.91 -17.50 22.96
C ASP A 360 35.53 -17.44 24.44
N LYS A 361 35.99 -18.45 25.18
CA LYS A 361 35.73 -18.57 26.62
C LYS A 361 36.45 -17.50 27.45
N GLU A 362 37.58 -16.97 26.99
CA GLU A 362 38.34 -15.95 27.73
C GLU A 362 37.64 -14.60 27.66
N ASN A 363 37.16 -14.22 26.47
CA ASN A 363 36.43 -12.99 26.25
C ASN A 363 34.91 -13.12 26.44
N GLN A 364 34.40 -14.34 26.71
CA GLN A 364 32.97 -14.65 26.86
C GLN A 364 32.13 -14.26 25.65
N THR A 365 32.67 -14.50 24.45
CA THR A 365 31.99 -14.14 23.19
C THR A 365 31.72 -15.37 22.33
N PHE A 366 30.61 -15.36 21.62
CA PHE A 366 30.26 -16.38 20.63
C PHE A 366 29.67 -15.73 19.39
N SER A 367 30.10 -16.19 18.21
CA SER A 367 29.50 -15.76 16.95
C SER A 367 28.70 -16.88 16.28
N LEU A 368 27.60 -16.53 15.64
CA LEU A 368 26.75 -17.46 14.90
C LEU A 368 26.32 -16.80 13.59
N THR A 369 26.69 -17.40 12.47
CA THR A 369 26.17 -16.96 11.17
C THR A 369 24.88 -17.71 10.87
N ILE A 370 23.86 -17.00 10.41
CA ILE A 370 22.57 -17.55 10.04
C ILE A 370 22.31 -17.26 8.58
N SER A 371 22.02 -18.32 7.82
CA SER A 371 21.60 -18.20 6.43
C SER A 371 20.08 -18.19 6.37
N TYR A 372 19.54 -17.13 5.77
CA TYR A 372 18.11 -16.92 5.67
C TYR A 372 17.61 -17.23 4.26
N PRO A 373 16.52 -17.99 4.10
CA PRO A 373 15.95 -18.25 2.78
C PRO A 373 15.36 -16.99 2.11
N ARG A 374 15.07 -15.96 2.89
CA ARG A 374 14.70 -14.61 2.46
C ARG A 374 15.30 -13.61 3.44
N ALA A 375 15.64 -12.41 2.97
CA ALA A 375 16.14 -11.34 3.82
C ALA A 375 15.20 -11.14 5.04
N PRO A 376 15.70 -11.28 6.29
CA PRO A 376 14.90 -11.04 7.47
C PRO A 376 14.69 -9.54 7.69
N LEU A 377 13.55 -9.17 8.27
CA LEU A 377 13.28 -7.80 8.72
C LEU A 377 13.98 -7.57 10.07
N ILE A 378 15.09 -6.84 10.05
CA ILE A 378 15.88 -6.52 11.24
C ILE A 378 15.41 -5.20 11.83
N VAL A 379 15.38 -5.13 13.17
CA VAL A 379 15.12 -3.90 13.92
C VAL A 379 16.13 -3.74 15.06
N ASP A 380 16.85 -2.63 15.04
CA ASP A 380 17.82 -2.23 16.05
C ASP A 380 17.39 -0.86 16.59
N ILE A 381 16.91 -0.86 17.83
CA ILE A 381 16.31 0.32 18.47
C ILE A 381 17.37 1.40 18.76
N PRO A 382 18.52 1.10 19.41
CA PRO A 382 19.56 2.10 19.66
C PRO A 382 20.06 2.80 18.40
N ASN A 383 20.19 2.08 17.27
CA ASN A 383 20.62 2.64 15.99
C ASN A 383 19.47 3.17 15.13
N LEU A 384 18.23 3.14 15.62
CA LEU A 384 17.01 3.55 14.91
C LEU A 384 16.91 2.92 13.52
N PHE A 385 17.36 1.66 13.41
CA PHE A 385 17.39 0.91 12.17
C PHE A 385 16.20 -0.03 12.09
N CYS A 386 15.58 -0.08 10.92
CA CYS A 386 14.66 -1.12 10.55
C CYS A 386 14.73 -1.35 9.04
N GLY A 387 14.88 -2.60 8.61
CA GLY A 387 14.87 -2.95 7.20
C GLY A 387 15.21 -4.40 6.92
N PHE A 388 14.93 -4.83 5.68
CA PHE A 388 15.38 -6.13 5.18
C PHE A 388 16.89 -6.12 4.99
N VAL A 389 17.57 -7.10 5.57
CA VAL A 389 19.03 -7.30 5.44
C VAL A 389 19.28 -8.50 4.55
N GLU A 390 19.99 -8.29 3.44
CA GLU A 390 20.28 -9.34 2.46
C GLU A 390 21.49 -10.19 2.88
N GLY A 391 21.43 -11.47 2.51
CA GLY A 391 22.52 -12.42 2.74
C GLY A 391 22.58 -13.02 4.14
N ASP A 392 23.69 -13.69 4.42
CA ASP A 392 23.93 -14.33 5.70
C ASP A 392 24.31 -13.29 6.75
N ILE A 393 23.75 -13.40 7.96
CA ILE A 393 24.00 -12.45 9.04
C ILE A 393 24.81 -13.15 10.14
N THR A 394 25.96 -12.58 10.48
CA THR A 394 26.77 -12.99 11.63
C THR A 394 26.34 -12.24 12.87
N TRP A 395 25.74 -12.97 13.81
CA TRP A 395 25.34 -12.48 15.12
C TRP A 395 26.47 -12.70 16.12
N ASN A 396 26.74 -11.67 16.93
CA ASN A 396 27.77 -11.70 17.96
C ASN A 396 27.09 -11.59 19.32
N PHE A 397 27.40 -12.55 20.19
CA PHE A 397 26.84 -12.66 21.52
C PHE A 397 27.95 -12.47 22.54
N ASP A 398 27.77 -11.54 23.46
CA ASP A 398 28.63 -11.30 24.61
C ASP A 398 28.05 -11.96 25.87
N ASP A 399 28.80 -11.92 26.98
CA ASP A 399 28.43 -12.51 28.28
C ASP A 399 28.08 -14.01 28.19
N VAL A 400 28.68 -14.71 27.21
CA VAL A 400 28.44 -16.13 26.93
C VAL A 400 29.31 -17.01 27.82
N VAL A 401 28.67 -17.87 28.62
CA VAL A 401 29.37 -18.80 29.53
C VAL A 401 29.46 -20.22 29.01
N ASN A 402 28.54 -20.61 28.12
CA ASN A 402 28.54 -21.95 27.54
C ASN A 402 27.80 -21.98 26.20
N VAL A 403 28.30 -22.77 25.27
CA VAL A 403 27.69 -23.03 23.96
C VAL A 403 27.68 -24.55 23.73
N SER A 404 26.58 -25.09 23.22
CA SER A 404 26.47 -26.53 22.98
C SER A 404 25.54 -26.86 21.82
N GLY A 405 25.64 -28.09 21.29
CA GLY A 405 24.71 -28.65 20.31
C GLY A 405 24.93 -28.23 18.85
N PHE A 406 25.38 -27.00 18.61
CA PHE A 406 25.53 -26.46 17.25
C PHE A 406 26.42 -27.32 16.36
N GLN A 407 25.94 -27.55 15.14
CA GLN A 407 26.67 -28.22 14.07
C GLN A 407 26.45 -27.44 12.77
N GLU A 408 27.47 -27.45 11.92
CA GLU A 408 27.46 -26.76 10.63
C GLU A 408 26.27 -27.19 9.76
N GLY A 409 25.54 -26.20 9.22
CA GLY A 409 24.47 -26.43 8.25
C GLY A 409 23.18 -27.03 8.84
N LYS A 410 23.03 -27.06 10.18
CA LYS A 410 21.79 -27.54 10.80
C LYS A 410 20.64 -26.55 10.58
N VAL A 411 19.46 -27.11 10.38
CA VAL A 411 18.21 -26.34 10.20
C VAL A 411 17.50 -26.22 11.54
N TYR A 412 16.96 -25.04 11.83
CA TYR A 412 16.06 -24.79 12.95
C TYR A 412 14.87 -23.92 12.50
N ASN A 413 13.78 -23.97 13.25
CA ASN A 413 12.55 -23.22 12.95
C ASN A 413 11.83 -22.71 14.21
N ARG A 414 12.46 -22.86 15.38
CA ARG A 414 11.96 -22.34 16.65
C ARG A 414 13.12 -21.87 17.50
N ILE A 415 12.92 -20.78 18.20
CA ILE A 415 13.82 -20.29 19.25
C ILE A 415 13.04 -20.25 20.56
N VAL A 416 13.68 -20.70 21.65
CA VAL A 416 13.13 -20.64 23.00
C VAL A 416 14.12 -19.97 23.94
N GLY A 417 13.64 -19.02 24.74
CA GLY A 417 14.44 -18.23 25.68
C GLY A 417 14.46 -16.75 25.33
N ASP A 418 14.68 -15.92 26.34
CA ASP A 418 14.64 -14.46 26.30
C ASP A 418 16.03 -13.81 26.39
N GLY A 419 17.09 -14.61 26.33
CA GLY A 419 18.47 -14.13 26.44
C GLY A 419 18.93 -13.80 27.87
N GLU A 420 18.07 -13.85 28.90
CA GLU A 420 18.51 -13.56 30.28
C GLU A 420 19.41 -14.66 30.86
N LYS A 421 19.22 -15.91 30.42
CA LYS A 421 19.99 -17.06 30.90
C LYS A 421 20.41 -18.00 29.78
N LYS A 422 19.51 -18.21 28.83
CA LYS A 422 19.72 -19.17 27.77
C LYS A 422 18.86 -18.86 26.55
N ILE A 423 19.40 -19.13 25.37
CA ILE A 423 18.65 -19.27 24.13
C ILE A 423 18.88 -20.67 23.57
N SER A 424 17.80 -21.34 23.20
CA SER A 424 17.81 -22.66 22.56
C SER A 424 17.25 -22.55 21.14
N PHE A 425 17.95 -23.15 20.19
CA PHE A 425 17.56 -23.27 18.78
C PHE A 425 16.99 -24.67 18.57
N LEU A 426 15.76 -24.77 18.07
CA LEU A 426 15.05 -26.04 17.94
C LEU A 426 14.63 -26.30 16.50
N ASN A 427 14.76 -27.55 16.09
CA ASN A 427 14.11 -28.09 14.92
C ASN A 427 12.88 -28.89 15.36
N THR A 428 11.71 -28.51 14.85
CA THR A 428 10.43 -29.14 15.20
C THR A 428 9.73 -29.77 14.00
N PHE A 429 10.40 -29.86 12.85
CA PHE A 429 9.89 -30.61 11.70
C PHE A 429 9.94 -32.10 12.07
N ASN A 430 8.78 -32.77 12.18
CA ASN A 430 8.57 -34.22 12.48
C ASN A 430 8.13 -34.61 13.92
N ASN A 431 7.43 -33.77 14.68
CA ASN A 431 6.85 -34.09 16.00
C ASN A 431 7.85 -34.53 17.09
N SER A 432 9.14 -34.51 16.81
CA SER A 432 10.22 -34.58 17.79
C SER A 432 10.92 -33.22 17.79
N SER A 433 11.12 -32.65 18.98
CA SER A 433 11.87 -31.41 19.13
C SER A 433 13.35 -31.75 19.30
N GLU A 434 14.15 -31.52 18.26
CA GLU A 434 15.61 -31.63 18.31
C GLU A 434 16.18 -30.27 18.74
N ILE A 435 17.02 -30.27 19.79
CA ILE A 435 17.80 -29.08 20.15
C ILE A 435 18.99 -29.01 19.19
N VAL A 436 18.98 -28.01 18.33
CA VAL A 436 20.03 -27.74 17.33
C VAL A 436 21.23 -27.05 17.97
N GLY A 437 20.99 -26.22 18.98
CA GLY A 437 22.06 -25.56 19.73
C GLY A 437 21.53 -24.76 20.90
N GLU A 438 22.39 -24.49 21.87
CA GLU A 438 22.09 -23.65 23.03
C GLU A 438 23.24 -22.69 23.33
N ILE A 439 22.88 -21.47 23.70
CA ILE A 439 23.80 -20.42 24.18
C ILE A 439 23.35 -20.06 25.60
N CYS A 440 24.25 -20.13 26.58
CA CYS A 440 23.99 -19.74 27.96
C CYS A 440 24.73 -18.45 28.30
N PHE A 441 24.07 -17.55 29.04
CA PHE A 441 24.55 -16.22 29.38
C PHE A 441 24.75 -16.05 30.89
N ASP A 442 25.62 -15.13 31.29
CA ASP A 442 25.80 -14.70 32.68
C ASP A 442 25.85 -13.17 32.81
N HIS A 443 24.69 -12.57 33.04
CA HIS A 443 24.53 -11.11 33.20
C HIS A 443 24.83 -10.59 34.61
N THR A 444 25.47 -11.38 35.49
CA THR A 444 25.68 -11.01 36.91
C THR A 444 26.53 -9.74 37.11
N ILE A 445 27.29 -9.29 36.12
CA ILE A 445 28.12 -8.08 36.23
C ILE A 445 27.31 -6.77 35.99
N GLN A 446 26.21 -6.80 35.22
CA GLN A 446 25.44 -5.58 34.92
C GLN A 446 24.51 -5.13 36.07
N THR A 447 24.13 -6.03 36.98
CA THR A 447 23.24 -5.70 38.10
C THR A 447 23.90 -4.85 39.19
N GLU A 448 25.23 -4.93 39.37
CA GLU A 448 25.97 -4.09 40.32
C GLU A 448 26.15 -2.63 39.83
N ILE A 449 26.24 -2.43 38.51
CA ILE A 449 26.39 -1.09 37.90
C ILE A 449 25.04 -0.33 37.87
N ASN A 450 23.93 -1.02 37.67
CA ASN A 450 22.59 -0.40 37.73
C ASN A 450 22.07 -0.20 39.16
N GLY A 451 22.56 -0.95 40.15
CA GLY A 451 22.27 -0.73 41.57
C GLY A 451 22.92 0.53 42.16
N SER A 452 24.08 0.93 41.63
CA SER A 452 24.82 2.11 42.10
C SER A 452 24.36 3.43 41.49
N LYS A 453 23.50 3.41 40.46
CA LYS A 453 22.79 4.59 39.91
C LYS A 453 21.39 4.81 40.52
N LYS A 454 20.92 3.92 41.40
CA LYS A 454 19.63 4.00 42.12
C LYS A 454 19.78 4.24 43.64
N ALA A 455 20.95 4.69 44.10
CA ALA A 455 21.19 5.09 45.49
C ALA A 455 21.19 6.61 45.66
#